data_AF-A0A832WE25-F1
#
_entry.id   AF-A0A832WE25-F1
#
_cell.length_a   1.000
_cell.length_b   1.000
_cell.length_c   1.000
_cell.angle_alpha   90.00
_cell.angle_beta   90.00
_cell.angle_gamma   90.00
#
_symmetry.space_group_name_H-M   'P 1'
#
loop_
_entity.id
_entity.type
_entity.pdbx_description
1 polymer ?
#
loop_
_entity_poly.entity_id
_entity_poly.type
_entity_poly.pdbx_seq_one_letter_code
_entity_poly.pdbx_strand_id
1 'polypeptide(L)'
;MEVYTIGYSGFSPEAFLQTLKNLGVEVLIDVRRFPRSKTAFFSAESLKEALNKAGISYVWLGELGALGVRGPRAGCVESETFDSYVWRLYHYAPSIFQLDRLLKIAEKHTSVLMCREENWRHCHRQFLADFLVERGRRVLHIRSRGALEEHVKTSCYGAFRLPPVELVKRVYQDFGHLCQTGPVYLFGGALEGSTADIDVVIYGVGEGLPEGYDAQFIPAPRADLFHFHVTYNGVLICGKPLVIPFEQSLLNELAETEERVFLYLNSRDPVVVCKAAKELAFAAAAVLCGPGAATWNAVKKCLKNYGVKPPDGFKRCLTPPSLSELRKYREVVEKLASFLREARGQAAR
;
A
#
# COMPACT_ATOMS: atom_id res chain seq x y z
N MET A 1 21.49 13.67 5.79
CA MET A 1 20.91 14.64 6.74
C MET A 1 20.12 13.86 7.79
N GLU A 2 20.22 14.26 9.04
CA GLU A 2 19.58 13.58 10.17
C GLU A 2 18.13 14.04 10.34
N VAL A 3 17.26 13.14 10.81
CA VAL A 3 15.87 13.46 11.15
C VAL A 3 15.62 13.02 12.59
N TYR A 4 15.03 13.91 13.38
CA TYR A 4 14.70 13.61 14.77
C TYR A 4 13.27 13.11 14.90
N THR A 5 12.98 12.41 16.00
CA THR A 5 11.60 12.21 16.44
C THR A 5 11.48 12.51 17.93
N ILE A 6 10.34 13.04 18.37
CA ILE A 6 10.09 13.36 19.79
C ILE A 6 8.67 13.04 20.24
N GLY A 7 8.54 12.36 21.39
CA GLY A 7 7.26 12.20 22.08
C GLY A 7 7.11 13.24 23.15
N TYR A 8 6.06 14.05 23.10
CA TYR A 8 5.91 15.11 24.09
C TYR A 8 5.53 14.60 25.50
N SER A 9 5.05 13.36 25.63
CA SER A 9 4.75 12.78 26.94
C SER A 9 6.02 12.75 27.80
N GLY A 10 5.93 13.28 29.02
CA GLY A 10 7.08 13.37 29.94
C GLY A 10 7.94 14.63 29.79
N PHE A 11 7.62 15.53 28.85
CA PHE A 11 8.26 16.84 28.77
C PHE A 11 7.37 17.94 29.38
N SER A 12 8.00 18.87 30.11
CA SER A 12 7.38 20.19 30.33
C SER A 12 7.46 21.02 29.04
N PRO A 13 6.59 22.02 28.84
CA PRO A 13 6.67 22.95 27.72
C PRO A 13 8.06 23.56 27.50
N GLU A 14 8.72 23.98 28.59
CA GLU A 14 10.02 24.63 28.58
C GLU A 14 11.11 23.64 28.17
N ALA A 15 11.13 22.45 28.78
CA ALA A 15 12.08 21.40 28.46
C ALA A 15 11.93 20.93 27.01
N PHE A 16 10.69 20.85 26.52
CA PHE A 16 10.39 20.51 25.13
C PHE A 16 11.01 21.52 24.15
N LEU A 17 10.70 22.81 24.32
CA LEU A 17 11.22 23.87 23.44
C LEU A 17 12.75 23.98 23.52
N GLN A 18 13.33 23.88 24.72
CA GLN A 18 14.78 23.93 24.89
C GLN A 18 15.47 22.77 24.18
N THR A 19 14.90 21.57 24.25
CA THR A 19 15.42 20.39 23.54
C THR A 19 15.44 20.61 22.04
N LEU A 20 14.37 21.16 21.46
CA LEU A 20 14.31 21.45 20.03
C LEU A 20 15.33 22.50 19.60
N LYS A 21 15.49 23.58 20.39
CA LYS A 21 16.47 24.64 20.12
C LYS A 21 17.90 24.13 20.19
N ASN A 22 18.23 23.32 21.20
CA ASN A 22 19.58 22.76 21.37
C ASN A 22 20.00 21.86 20.19
N LEU A 23 19.03 21.19 19.56
CA LEU A 23 19.25 20.34 18.39
C LEU A 23 19.17 21.12 17.06
N GLY A 24 18.97 22.43 17.10
CA GLY A 24 18.85 23.26 15.90
C GLY A 24 17.67 22.87 15.01
N VAL A 25 16.57 22.41 15.61
CA VAL A 25 15.37 22.02 14.86
C VAL A 25 14.74 23.25 14.22
N GLU A 26 14.57 23.19 12.90
CA GLU A 26 13.97 24.26 12.09
C GLU A 26 12.47 24.00 11.87
N VAL A 27 12.06 22.72 11.79
CA VAL A 27 10.69 22.32 11.49
C VAL A 27 10.22 21.20 12.42
N LEU A 28 9.13 21.43 13.14
CA LEU A 28 8.38 20.38 13.83
C LEU A 28 7.25 19.88 12.93
N ILE A 29 7.26 18.57 12.69
CA ILE A 29 6.26 17.85 11.91
C ILE A 29 5.35 17.07 12.87
N ASP A 30 4.15 17.57 13.09
CA ASP A 30 3.14 16.91 13.91
C ASP A 30 2.45 15.81 13.10
N VAL A 31 2.69 14.56 13.47
CA VAL A 31 2.15 13.37 12.79
C VAL A 31 0.97 12.76 13.55
N ARG A 32 0.34 13.53 14.45
CA ARG A 32 -0.92 13.11 15.10
C ARG A 32 -2.07 13.26 14.12
N ARG A 33 -2.95 12.27 14.06
CA ARG A 33 -4.17 12.35 13.23
C ARG A 33 -5.05 13.53 13.61
N PHE A 34 -5.16 13.78 14.92
CA PHE A 34 -5.83 14.96 15.45
C PHE A 34 -4.91 15.60 16.49
N PRO A 35 -4.38 16.81 16.25
CA PRO A 35 -3.41 17.46 17.13
C PRO A 35 -4.06 18.08 18.37
N ARG A 36 -4.85 17.28 19.09
CA ARG A 36 -5.49 17.61 20.36
C ARG A 36 -4.70 16.97 21.51
N SER A 37 -4.64 17.66 22.65
CA SER A 37 -3.94 17.17 23.84
C SER A 37 -4.68 17.58 25.11
N LYS A 38 -4.56 16.78 26.18
CA LYS A 38 -5.03 17.16 27.52
C LYS A 38 -4.15 18.24 28.15
N THR A 39 -2.88 18.29 27.76
CA THR A 39 -1.96 19.36 28.14
C THR A 39 -2.13 20.51 27.15
N ALA A 40 -2.71 21.63 27.58
CA ALA A 40 -3.12 22.74 26.72
C ALA A 40 -1.99 23.23 25.78
N PHE A 41 -0.76 23.30 26.29
CA PHE A 41 0.42 23.67 25.51
C PHE A 41 0.63 22.82 24.25
N PHE A 42 0.34 21.51 24.29
CA PHE A 42 0.53 20.59 23.16
C PHE A 42 -0.72 20.49 22.25
N SER A 43 -1.69 21.39 22.39
CA SER A 43 -2.71 21.61 21.37
C SER A 43 -2.09 22.29 20.14
N ALA A 44 -2.65 22.07 18.95
CA ALA A 44 -2.09 22.58 17.70
C ALA A 44 -1.84 24.10 17.72
N GLU A 45 -2.81 24.87 18.20
CA GLU A 45 -2.76 26.34 18.21
C GLU A 45 -1.67 26.85 19.16
N SER A 46 -1.69 26.42 20.42
CA SER A 46 -0.70 26.82 21.42
C SER A 46 0.72 26.38 21.05
N LEU A 47 0.86 25.14 20.54
CA LEU A 47 2.15 24.61 20.12
C LEU A 47 2.71 25.40 18.93
N LYS A 48 1.88 25.70 17.92
CA LYS A 48 2.28 26.50 16.76
C LYS A 48 2.74 27.90 17.17
N GLU A 49 2.01 28.58 18.05
CA GLU A 49 2.39 29.90 18.54
C GLU A 49 3.73 29.87 19.28
N ALA A 50 3.91 28.90 20.18
CA ALA A 50 5.15 28.75 20.96
C ALA A 50 6.36 28.42 20.07
N LEU A 51 6.20 27.53 19.09
CA LEU A 51 7.25 27.19 18.12
C LEU A 51 7.62 28.39 17.25
N ASN A 52 6.64 29.16 16.76
CA ASN A 52 6.90 30.37 15.97
C ASN A 52 7.72 31.40 16.76
N LYS A 53 7.39 31.63 18.05
CA LYS A 53 8.19 32.49 18.95
C LYS A 53 9.61 31.97 19.17
N ALA A 54 9.81 30.66 19.02
CA ALA A 54 11.12 30.01 19.09
C ALA A 54 11.85 29.96 17.74
N GLY A 55 11.28 30.49 16.65
CA GLY A 55 11.86 30.42 15.31
C GLY A 55 11.71 29.06 14.62
N ILE A 56 10.82 28.19 15.12
CA ILE A 56 10.62 26.83 14.61
C ILE A 56 9.30 26.78 13.84
N SER A 57 9.34 26.32 12.60
CA SER A 57 8.14 26.15 11.77
C SER A 57 7.32 24.95 12.23
N TYR A 58 5.99 25.10 12.25
CA TYR A 58 5.06 24.00 12.54
C TYR A 58 4.38 23.49 11.26
N VAL A 59 4.50 22.20 10.98
CA VAL A 59 3.80 21.51 9.88
C VAL A 59 2.98 20.37 10.44
N TRP A 60 1.69 20.31 10.10
CA TRP A 60 0.83 19.20 10.46
C TRP A 60 0.65 18.25 9.27
N LEU A 61 0.95 16.96 9.49
CA LEU A 61 0.76 15.86 8.54
C LEU A 61 -0.19 14.82 9.17
N GLY A 62 -1.47 15.18 9.27
CA GLY A 62 -2.49 14.36 9.94
C GLY A 62 -2.81 13.02 9.27
N GLU A 63 -2.57 12.89 7.97
CA GLU A 63 -2.75 11.62 7.25
C GLU A 63 -1.62 10.63 7.55
N LEU A 64 -0.58 11.03 8.31
CA LEU A 64 0.44 10.14 8.86
C LEU A 64 0.11 9.67 10.28
N GLY A 65 -1.05 10.01 10.83
CA GLY A 65 -1.47 9.54 12.15
C GLY A 65 -2.17 8.18 12.13
N ALA A 66 -1.87 7.31 13.10
CA ALA A 66 -2.43 5.95 13.19
C ALA A 66 -3.80 5.84 13.90
N LEU A 67 -4.22 6.86 14.63
CA LEU A 67 -5.43 6.78 15.48
C LEU A 67 -6.68 6.48 14.64
N GLY A 68 -7.38 5.38 14.94
CA GLY A 68 -8.62 5.00 14.27
C GLY A 68 -8.44 4.59 12.80
N VAL A 69 -7.22 4.22 12.39
CA VAL A 69 -6.98 3.59 11.10
C VAL A 69 -7.53 2.16 11.13
N ARG A 70 -8.23 1.79 10.05
CA ARG A 70 -8.78 0.46 9.79
C ARG A 70 -8.63 0.18 8.30
N GLY A 71 -8.56 -1.09 7.92
CA GLY A 71 -8.45 -1.51 6.53
C GLY A 71 -7.69 -2.82 6.41
N PRO A 72 -7.12 -3.09 5.22
CA PRO A 72 -6.23 -4.22 5.01
C PRO A 72 -4.99 -4.14 5.92
N ARG A 73 -4.38 -5.30 6.14
CA ARG A 73 -3.28 -5.52 7.10
C ARG A 73 -1.96 -5.78 6.38
N ALA A 74 -0.88 -5.15 6.82
CA ALA A 74 0.43 -5.35 6.23
C ALA A 74 1.03 -6.75 6.49
N GLY A 75 0.59 -7.45 7.53
CA GLY A 75 1.08 -8.77 7.91
C GLY A 75 2.47 -8.74 8.54
N CYS A 76 2.89 -7.61 9.10
CA CYS A 76 4.26 -7.42 9.60
C CYS A 76 4.35 -7.10 11.10
N VAL A 77 3.22 -6.87 11.78
CA VAL A 77 3.16 -6.59 13.22
C VAL A 77 1.87 -7.14 13.83
N GLU A 78 1.94 -7.62 15.08
CA GLU A 78 0.80 -8.24 15.77
C GLU A 78 -0.36 -7.27 16.05
N SER A 79 -0.06 -6.00 16.31
CA SER A 79 -1.09 -5.00 16.58
C SER A 79 -1.87 -4.68 15.31
N GLU A 80 -3.15 -5.10 15.25
CA GLU A 80 -4.02 -4.90 14.08
C GLU A 80 -4.11 -3.44 13.63
N THR A 81 -4.06 -2.50 14.59
CA THR A 81 -4.12 -1.06 14.30
C THR A 81 -2.83 -0.59 13.63
N PHE A 82 -1.67 -1.00 14.13
CA PHE A 82 -0.39 -0.68 13.49
C PHE A 82 -0.23 -1.38 12.16
N ASP A 83 -0.68 -2.62 12.04
CA ASP A 83 -0.60 -3.38 10.81
C ASP A 83 -1.46 -2.77 9.71
N SER A 84 -2.67 -2.31 10.05
CA SER A 84 -3.53 -1.54 9.14
C SER A 84 -2.95 -0.16 8.81
N TYR A 85 -2.27 0.46 9.77
CA TYR A 85 -1.60 1.74 9.56
C TYR A 85 -0.42 1.64 8.60
N VAL A 86 0.41 0.60 8.72
CA VAL A 86 1.51 0.35 7.79
C VAL A 86 0.97 0.18 6.37
N TRP A 87 -0.07 -0.63 6.16
CA TRP A 87 -0.71 -0.75 4.86
C TRP A 87 -1.18 0.62 4.33
N ARG A 88 -1.89 1.38 5.16
CA ARG A 88 -2.44 2.69 4.79
C ARG A 88 -1.38 3.69 4.36
N LEU A 89 -0.19 3.68 4.98
CA LEU A 89 0.90 4.59 4.62
C LEU A 89 1.26 4.50 3.12
N TYR A 90 1.20 3.30 2.54
CA TYR A 90 1.65 3.03 1.18
C TYR A 90 0.51 2.83 0.17
N HIS A 91 -0.72 2.62 0.65
CA HIS A 91 -1.87 2.27 -0.19
C HIS A 91 -3.04 3.28 -0.08
N TYR A 92 -2.83 4.46 0.51
CA TYR A 92 -3.82 5.53 0.55
C TYR A 92 -3.24 6.84 0.02
N ALA A 93 -3.85 7.40 -1.02
CA ALA A 93 -3.31 8.56 -1.74
C ALA A 93 -2.98 9.77 -0.84
N PRO A 94 -3.86 10.23 0.07
CA PRO A 94 -3.52 11.31 0.99
C PRO A 94 -2.34 11.00 1.93
N SER A 95 -2.16 9.75 2.36
CA SER A 95 -0.97 9.35 3.14
C SER A 95 0.30 9.36 2.29
N ILE A 96 0.23 8.86 1.06
CA ILE A 96 1.35 8.88 0.09
C ILE A 96 1.79 10.33 -0.18
N PHE A 97 0.85 11.27 -0.35
CA PHE A 97 1.18 12.68 -0.55
C PHE A 97 1.89 13.29 0.66
N GLN A 98 1.49 12.90 1.88
CA GLN A 98 2.14 13.39 3.09
C GLN A 98 3.48 12.71 3.36
N LEU A 99 3.69 11.47 2.93
CA LEU A 99 5.01 10.83 2.93
C LEU A 99 5.98 11.54 1.97
N ASP A 100 5.53 11.87 0.75
CA ASP A 100 6.31 12.69 -0.20
C ASP A 100 6.65 14.06 0.39
N ARG A 101 5.68 14.73 1.02
CA ARG A 101 5.89 16.02 1.69
C ARG A 101 6.86 15.90 2.87
N LEU A 102 6.74 14.85 3.69
CA LEU A 102 7.65 14.57 4.80
C LEU A 102 9.09 14.45 4.30
N LEU A 103 9.33 13.66 3.25
CA LEU A 103 10.65 13.48 2.67
C LEU A 103 11.25 14.81 2.17
N LYS A 104 10.45 15.60 1.43
CA LYS A 104 10.86 16.92 0.92
C LYS A 104 11.23 17.92 2.03
N ILE A 105 10.55 17.86 3.18
CA ILE A 105 10.90 18.69 4.35
C ILE A 105 12.22 18.19 4.97
N ALA A 106 12.32 16.88 5.20
CA ALA A 106 13.52 16.24 5.77
C ALA A 106 14.78 16.33 4.89
N GLU A 107 14.61 16.67 3.61
CA GLU A 107 15.69 16.96 2.67
C GLU A 107 16.29 18.35 2.82
N LYS A 108 15.50 19.31 3.26
CA LYS A 108 15.85 20.74 3.25
C LYS A 108 16.10 21.30 4.64
N HIS A 109 15.55 20.66 5.67
CA HIS A 109 15.48 21.21 7.01
C HIS A 109 15.87 20.18 8.07
N THR A 110 16.47 20.67 9.16
CA THR A 110 16.60 19.89 10.40
C THR A 110 15.22 19.73 11.01
N SER A 111 14.62 18.55 10.81
CA SER A 111 13.22 18.30 11.13
C SER A 111 13.04 17.31 12.28
N VAL A 112 11.95 17.47 13.03
CA VAL A 112 11.54 16.53 14.10
C VAL A 112 10.11 16.03 13.87
N LEU A 113 9.90 14.72 13.89
CA LEU A 113 8.56 14.12 13.86
C LEU A 113 8.02 13.97 15.28
N MET A 114 6.82 14.52 15.52
CA MET A 114 6.23 14.57 16.85
C MET A 114 4.95 13.72 16.96
N CYS A 115 4.87 12.86 17.99
CA CYS A 115 3.64 12.20 18.45
C CYS A 115 3.50 12.38 19.97
N ARG A 116 2.53 11.71 20.59
CA ARG A 116 2.31 11.80 22.04
C ARG A 116 3.29 10.94 22.82
N GLU A 117 3.38 9.68 22.47
CA GLU A 117 4.07 8.64 23.25
C GLU A 117 5.57 8.92 23.30
N GLU A 118 6.15 8.89 24.50
CA GLU A 118 7.58 9.11 24.73
C GLU A 118 8.41 7.99 24.08
N ASN A 119 7.97 6.74 24.24
CA ASN A 119 8.64 5.59 23.66
C ASN A 119 8.23 5.34 22.21
N TRP A 120 9.16 5.57 21.29
CA TRP A 120 8.93 5.39 19.86
C TRP A 120 8.56 3.95 19.46
N ARG A 121 9.02 2.94 20.21
CA ARG A 121 8.72 1.51 19.97
C ARG A 121 7.24 1.16 20.18
N HIS A 122 6.50 2.02 20.87
CA HIS A 122 5.07 1.87 21.11
C HIS A 122 4.26 2.98 20.43
N CYS A 123 4.85 3.74 19.49
CA CYS A 123 4.19 4.75 18.69
C CYS A 123 4.24 4.37 17.20
N HIS A 124 3.33 4.92 16.41
CA HIS A 124 3.34 4.81 14.95
C HIS A 124 4.57 5.45 14.30
N ARG A 125 5.28 6.35 15.01
CA ARG A 125 6.50 6.98 14.51
C ARG A 125 7.61 6.00 14.16
N GLN A 126 7.60 4.78 14.70
CA GLN A 126 8.56 3.74 14.29
C GLN A 126 8.45 3.39 12.80
N PHE A 127 7.24 3.34 12.24
CA PHE A 127 7.05 3.00 10.83
C PHE A 127 7.37 4.17 9.89
N LEU A 128 7.17 5.41 10.36
CA LEU A 128 7.65 6.60 9.64
C LEU A 128 9.18 6.70 9.68
N ALA A 129 9.81 6.24 10.77
CA ALA A 129 11.26 6.15 10.88
C ALA A 129 11.81 5.07 9.93
N ASP A 130 11.17 3.90 9.82
CA ASP A 130 11.51 2.90 8.81
C ASP A 130 11.48 3.48 7.39
N PHE A 131 10.40 4.22 7.04
CA PHE A 131 10.24 4.88 5.74
C PHE A 131 11.39 5.86 5.43
N LEU A 132 11.84 6.63 6.43
CA LEU A 132 12.93 7.59 6.30
C LEU A 132 14.29 6.89 6.19
N VAL A 133 14.52 5.84 6.98
CA VAL A 133 15.75 5.03 6.92
C VAL A 133 15.89 4.32 5.58
N GLU A 134 14.79 3.79 5.03
CA GLU A 134 14.77 3.21 3.68
C GLU A 134 15.25 4.21 2.61
N ARG A 135 15.06 5.52 2.85
CA ARG A 135 15.46 6.63 1.98
C ARG A 135 16.80 7.27 2.37
N GLY A 136 17.62 6.53 3.11
CA GLY A 136 18.99 6.94 3.47
C GLY A 136 19.06 8.05 4.52
N ARG A 137 17.98 8.32 5.25
CA ARG A 137 18.01 9.26 6.37
C ARG A 137 18.46 8.54 7.64
N ARG A 138 19.34 9.17 8.41
CA ARG A 138 19.65 8.73 9.77
C ARG A 138 18.58 9.27 10.70
N VAL A 139 17.90 8.40 11.44
CA VAL A 139 16.80 8.79 12.34
C VAL A 139 17.21 8.64 13.80
N LEU A 140 17.08 9.71 14.58
CA LEU A 140 17.40 9.75 16.01
C LEU A 140 16.14 10.05 16.84
N HIS A 141 15.86 9.23 17.83
CA HIS A 141 14.73 9.39 18.74
C HIS A 141 15.16 10.13 20.00
N ILE A 142 14.54 11.29 20.23
CA ILE A 142 14.72 12.11 21.42
C ILE A 142 13.88 11.51 22.55
N ARG A 143 14.54 11.09 23.63
CA ARG A 143 13.91 10.56 24.85
C ARG A 143 13.75 11.65 25.91
N SER A 144 12.84 11.42 26.85
CA SER A 144 12.47 12.36 27.94
C SER A 144 13.63 12.87 28.82
N ARG A 145 14.79 12.18 28.84
CA ARG A 145 16.01 12.62 29.54
C ARG A 145 17.06 13.25 28.63
N GLY A 146 16.69 13.62 27.40
CA GLY A 146 17.59 14.20 26.39
C GLY A 146 18.49 13.17 25.69
N ALA A 147 18.37 11.87 26.01
CA ALA A 147 19.09 10.82 25.31
C ALA A 147 18.62 10.72 23.85
N LEU A 148 19.57 10.52 22.94
CA LEU A 148 19.31 10.23 21.53
C LEU A 148 19.51 8.74 21.29
N GLU A 149 18.45 8.06 20.85
CA GLU A 149 18.52 6.66 20.42
C GLU A 149 18.48 6.57 18.91
N GLU A 150 19.41 5.85 18.29
CA GLU A 150 19.36 5.58 16.86
C GLU A 150 18.23 4.59 16.54
N HIS A 151 17.50 4.86 15.44
CA HIS A 151 16.39 4.02 15.03
C HIS A 151 16.86 2.60 14.68
N VAL A 152 16.13 1.62 15.21
CA VAL A 152 16.28 0.21 14.85
C VAL A 152 15.09 -0.18 14.00
N LYS A 153 15.37 -0.75 12.84
CA LYS A 153 14.38 -1.21 11.86
C LYS A 153 13.35 -2.12 12.52
N THR A 154 12.08 -1.88 12.26
CA THR A 154 11.01 -2.76 12.76
C THR A 154 10.86 -4.00 11.87
N SER A 155 10.00 -4.94 12.29
CA SER A 155 9.60 -6.07 11.45
C SER A 155 8.87 -5.64 10.16
N CYS A 156 8.35 -4.42 10.12
CA CYS A 156 7.67 -3.84 8.97
C CYS A 156 8.60 -3.08 8.01
N TYR A 157 9.90 -3.01 8.31
CA TYR A 157 10.86 -2.34 7.44
C TYR A 157 10.88 -2.96 6.04
N GLY A 158 10.58 -2.16 5.02
CA GLY A 158 10.53 -2.61 3.63
C GLY A 158 9.33 -3.52 3.30
N ALA A 159 8.28 -3.54 4.14
CA ALA A 159 7.06 -4.29 3.87
C ALA A 159 6.39 -3.86 2.55
N PHE A 160 6.42 -2.58 2.24
CA PHE A 160 5.91 -2.00 1.00
C PHE A 160 6.88 -0.99 0.41
N ARG A 161 6.73 -0.76 -0.90
CA ARG A 161 7.41 0.33 -1.61
C ARG A 161 6.43 1.47 -1.85
N LEU A 162 6.94 2.70 -1.79
CA LEU A 162 6.13 3.87 -2.14
C LEU A 162 5.78 3.82 -3.63
N PRO A 163 4.50 3.92 -4.01
CA PRO A 163 4.09 3.92 -5.40
C PRO A 163 4.56 5.20 -6.11
N PRO A 164 4.51 5.26 -7.46
CA PRO A 164 4.88 6.45 -8.23
C PRO A 164 3.98 7.64 -7.85
N VAL A 165 4.50 8.55 -7.02
CA VAL A 165 3.70 9.62 -6.39
C VAL A 165 3.01 10.52 -7.42
N GLU A 166 3.67 10.85 -8.52
CA GLU A 166 3.11 11.71 -9.57
C GLU A 166 2.00 11.02 -10.38
N LEU A 167 2.04 9.69 -10.50
CA LEU A 167 0.91 8.93 -11.04
C LEU A 167 -0.29 8.99 -10.08
N VAL A 168 -0.06 8.73 -8.79
CA VAL A 168 -1.12 8.78 -7.77
C VAL A 168 -1.76 10.17 -7.69
N LYS A 169 -0.96 11.25 -7.77
CA LYS A 169 -1.48 12.64 -7.80
C LYS A 169 -2.37 12.91 -9.00
N ARG A 170 -1.94 12.50 -10.19
CA ARG A 170 -2.72 12.66 -11.43
C ARG A 170 -4.06 11.95 -11.33
N VAL A 171 -4.05 10.67 -10.96
CA VAL A 171 -5.29 9.89 -10.82
C VAL A 171 -6.19 10.48 -9.73
N TYR A 172 -5.62 10.97 -8.63
CA TYR A 172 -6.40 11.65 -7.59
C TYR A 172 -7.06 12.93 -8.08
N GLN A 173 -6.38 13.72 -8.91
CA GLN A 173 -6.95 14.94 -9.51
C GLN A 173 -8.10 14.59 -10.46
N ASP A 174 -7.91 13.58 -11.31
CA ASP A 174 -8.88 13.24 -12.36
C ASP A 174 -10.12 12.51 -11.79
N PHE A 175 -9.93 11.61 -10.81
CA PHE A 175 -11.00 10.79 -10.23
C PHE A 175 -11.55 11.32 -8.90
N GLY A 176 -10.98 12.38 -8.33
CA GLY A 176 -11.35 12.89 -7.01
C GLY A 176 -12.83 13.32 -6.89
N HIS A 177 -13.47 13.68 -7.99
CA HIS A 177 -14.89 14.01 -8.03
C HIS A 177 -15.81 12.77 -7.88
N LEU A 178 -15.30 11.57 -8.15
CA LEU A 178 -16.06 10.30 -8.05
C LEU A 178 -16.04 9.67 -6.65
N CYS A 179 -15.31 10.26 -5.69
CA CYS A 179 -15.20 9.76 -4.32
C CYS A 179 -16.52 9.69 -3.56
N GLN A 180 -17.53 10.46 -4.00
CA GLN A 180 -18.88 10.46 -3.47
C GLN A 180 -19.71 9.25 -3.93
N THR A 181 -19.34 8.66 -5.07
CA THR A 181 -20.00 7.47 -5.63
C THR A 181 -19.55 6.20 -4.93
N GLY A 182 -18.29 6.17 -4.47
CA GLY A 182 -17.75 5.10 -3.65
C GLY A 182 -16.22 5.05 -3.66
N PRO A 183 -15.62 3.98 -3.13
CA PRO A 183 -14.17 3.80 -3.10
C PRO A 183 -13.57 3.73 -4.50
N VAL A 184 -12.52 4.51 -4.73
CA VAL A 184 -11.77 4.56 -6.00
C VAL A 184 -10.38 3.97 -5.79
N TYR A 185 -9.99 3.03 -6.64
CA TYR A 185 -8.70 2.35 -6.58
C TYR A 185 -7.94 2.46 -7.88
N LEU A 186 -6.71 2.95 -7.80
CA LEU A 186 -5.69 2.77 -8.84
C LEU A 186 -4.99 1.43 -8.60
N PHE A 187 -4.83 0.60 -9.61
CA PHE A 187 -4.17 -0.70 -9.45
C PHE A 187 -3.40 -1.10 -10.70
N GLY A 188 -2.86 -2.32 -10.69
CA GLY A 188 -2.27 -2.91 -11.88
C GLY A 188 -0.83 -2.50 -12.14
N GLY A 189 -0.41 -2.68 -13.39
CA GLY A 189 1.00 -2.67 -13.78
C GLY A 189 1.68 -1.29 -13.72
N ALA A 190 0.90 -0.20 -13.82
CA ALA A 190 1.41 1.16 -13.78
C ALA A 190 2.04 1.53 -12.42
N LEU A 191 1.53 0.95 -11.32
CA LEU A 191 2.11 1.13 -9.98
C LEU A 191 3.52 0.55 -9.86
N GLU A 192 3.86 -0.43 -10.70
CA GLU A 192 5.21 -1.03 -10.78
C GLU A 192 6.05 -0.47 -11.94
N GLY A 193 5.51 0.47 -12.73
CA GLY A 193 6.17 0.97 -13.95
C GLY A 193 6.26 -0.09 -15.07
N SER A 194 5.42 -1.13 -15.02
CA SER A 194 5.45 -2.27 -15.95
C SER A 194 4.52 -2.12 -17.16
N THR A 195 3.59 -1.15 -17.11
CA THR A 195 2.65 -0.80 -18.17
C THR A 195 2.46 0.71 -18.22
N ALA A 196 2.10 1.21 -19.40
CA ALA A 196 1.59 2.58 -19.54
C ALA A 196 0.09 2.65 -19.23
N ASP A 197 -0.64 1.52 -19.38
CA ASP A 197 -2.06 1.41 -19.08
C ASP A 197 -2.30 1.67 -17.58
N ILE A 198 -3.19 2.61 -17.28
CA ILE A 198 -3.54 3.02 -15.93
C ILE A 198 -4.91 2.44 -15.61
N ASP A 199 -4.93 1.39 -14.80
CA ASP A 199 -6.15 0.68 -14.42
C ASP A 199 -6.81 1.35 -13.20
N VAL A 200 -8.10 1.72 -13.31
CA VAL A 200 -8.86 2.34 -12.22
C VAL A 200 -10.21 1.64 -12.03
N VAL A 201 -10.53 1.28 -10.79
CA VAL A 201 -11.86 0.74 -10.44
C VAL A 201 -12.55 1.68 -9.46
N ILE A 202 -13.83 1.94 -9.73
CA ILE A 202 -14.73 2.64 -8.82
C ILE A 202 -15.79 1.65 -8.35
N TYR A 203 -15.87 1.42 -7.04
CA TYR A 203 -16.92 0.58 -6.49
C TYR A 203 -18.19 1.39 -6.26
N GLY A 204 -19.25 1.07 -6.99
CA GLY A 204 -20.53 1.77 -6.99
C GLY A 204 -21.16 1.81 -8.38
N VAL A 205 -22.20 2.63 -8.53
CA VAL A 205 -22.89 2.86 -9.81
C VAL A 205 -22.72 4.32 -10.20
N GLY A 206 -22.25 4.57 -11.41
CA GLY A 206 -22.02 5.93 -11.91
C GLY A 206 -21.60 5.93 -13.38
N GLU A 207 -21.28 7.13 -13.86
CA GLU A 207 -20.83 7.42 -15.22
C GLU A 207 -19.80 8.55 -15.20
N GLY A 208 -19.33 9.00 -16.36
CA GLY A 208 -18.39 10.12 -16.47
C GLY A 208 -16.94 9.74 -16.12
N LEU A 209 -16.48 8.59 -16.59
CA LEU A 209 -15.09 8.17 -16.40
C LEU A 209 -14.14 9.10 -17.20
N PRO A 210 -13.06 9.62 -16.58
CA PRO A 210 -12.03 10.35 -17.29
C PRO A 210 -11.42 9.53 -18.45
N GLU A 211 -11.12 10.21 -19.55
CA GLU A 211 -10.43 9.60 -20.70
C GLU A 211 -8.96 9.30 -20.39
N GLY A 212 -8.37 8.36 -21.14
CA GLY A 212 -6.95 8.00 -20.99
C GLY A 212 -6.66 6.97 -19.89
N TYR A 213 -7.71 6.36 -19.32
CA TYR A 213 -7.64 5.33 -18.28
C TYR A 213 -8.37 4.07 -18.72
N ASP A 214 -7.88 2.89 -18.33
CA ASP A 214 -8.68 1.66 -18.34
C ASP A 214 -9.51 1.63 -17.06
N ALA A 215 -10.61 2.39 -17.08
CA ALA A 215 -11.44 2.64 -15.92
C ALA A 215 -12.81 1.97 -16.04
N GLN A 216 -13.34 1.50 -14.91
CA GLN A 216 -14.69 0.92 -14.87
C GLN A 216 -15.38 1.12 -13.52
N PHE A 217 -16.71 1.19 -13.57
CA PHE A 217 -17.58 1.05 -12.40
C PHE A 217 -17.89 -0.42 -12.14
N ILE A 218 -17.77 -0.84 -10.88
CA ILE A 218 -18.17 -2.16 -10.41
C ILE A 218 -19.16 -1.98 -9.27
N PRO A 219 -20.42 -2.44 -9.37
CA PRO A 219 -21.43 -2.18 -8.34
C PRO A 219 -21.03 -2.62 -6.94
N ALA A 220 -20.43 -3.80 -6.81
CA ALA A 220 -19.95 -4.34 -5.55
C ALA A 220 -18.79 -5.32 -5.76
N PRO A 221 -17.84 -5.41 -4.81
CA PRO A 221 -16.75 -6.36 -4.92
C PRO A 221 -17.21 -7.79 -4.68
N ARG A 222 -16.50 -8.75 -5.28
CA ARG A 222 -16.63 -10.18 -4.97
C ARG A 222 -15.44 -10.66 -4.15
N ALA A 223 -15.57 -11.83 -3.53
CA ALA A 223 -14.46 -12.51 -2.89
C ALA A 223 -13.67 -13.31 -3.95
N ASP A 224 -12.97 -12.62 -4.84
CA ASP A 224 -12.10 -13.21 -5.86
C ASP A 224 -10.73 -12.52 -5.87
N LEU A 225 -9.73 -13.11 -6.51
CA LEU A 225 -8.37 -12.56 -6.48
C LEU A 225 -8.27 -11.20 -7.17
N PHE A 226 -9.10 -10.93 -8.17
CA PHE A 226 -9.11 -9.61 -8.82
C PHE A 226 -9.44 -8.51 -7.81
N HIS A 227 -10.56 -8.64 -7.10
CA HIS A 227 -11.00 -7.67 -6.10
C HIS A 227 -10.05 -7.60 -4.91
N PHE A 228 -9.49 -8.75 -4.50
CA PHE A 228 -8.42 -8.79 -3.50
C PHE A 228 -7.22 -7.95 -3.94
N HIS A 229 -6.67 -8.18 -5.13
CA HIS A 229 -5.49 -7.44 -5.58
C HIS A 229 -5.77 -5.95 -5.80
N VAL A 230 -6.94 -5.57 -6.32
CA VAL A 230 -7.35 -4.16 -6.44
C VAL A 230 -7.34 -3.47 -5.07
N THR A 231 -7.93 -4.12 -4.07
CA THR A 231 -8.15 -3.50 -2.75
C THR A 231 -6.96 -3.61 -1.80
N TYR A 232 -6.12 -4.63 -1.95
CA TYR A 232 -4.94 -4.89 -1.12
C TYR A 232 -3.65 -4.33 -1.73
N ASN A 233 -3.40 -4.55 -3.02
CA ASN A 233 -2.16 -4.13 -3.67
C ASN A 233 -2.30 -2.79 -4.42
N GLY A 234 -3.53 -2.39 -4.75
CA GLY A 234 -3.81 -1.08 -5.33
C GLY A 234 -3.65 0.07 -4.34
N VAL A 235 -3.77 1.29 -4.84
CA VAL A 235 -3.79 2.53 -4.07
C VAL A 235 -5.24 3.03 -4.01
N LEU A 236 -5.78 3.10 -2.79
CA LEU A 236 -7.03 3.78 -2.51
C LEU A 236 -6.84 5.28 -2.77
N ILE A 237 -7.44 5.78 -3.84
CA ILE A 237 -7.45 7.19 -4.20
C ILE A 237 -8.31 7.96 -3.19
N CYS A 238 -9.49 7.44 -2.89
CA CYS A 238 -10.41 8.01 -1.92
C CYS A 238 -11.56 7.06 -1.57
N GLY A 239 -12.33 7.42 -0.55
CA GLY A 239 -13.44 6.60 -0.02
C GLY A 239 -13.02 5.74 1.17
N LYS A 240 -13.85 4.78 1.54
CA LYS A 240 -13.55 3.84 2.63
C LYS A 240 -12.80 2.63 2.08
N PRO A 241 -11.71 2.17 2.73
CA PRO A 241 -11.02 0.98 2.29
C PRO A 241 -11.94 -0.23 2.40
N LEU A 242 -12.03 -1.00 1.32
CA LEU A 242 -12.63 -2.32 1.27
C LEU A 242 -11.61 -3.36 1.72
N VAL A 243 -12.09 -4.41 2.40
CA VAL A 243 -11.27 -5.54 2.84
C VAL A 243 -11.86 -6.79 2.24
N ILE A 244 -11.16 -7.36 1.26
CA ILE A 244 -11.52 -8.62 0.63
C ILE A 244 -10.65 -9.72 1.27
N PRO A 245 -11.22 -10.80 1.81
CA PRO A 245 -10.41 -11.84 2.46
C PRO A 245 -9.57 -12.62 1.44
N PHE A 246 -8.26 -12.65 1.63
CA PHE A 246 -7.34 -13.39 0.74
C PHE A 246 -7.68 -14.88 0.68
N GLU A 247 -7.82 -15.52 1.84
CA GLU A 247 -8.08 -16.96 1.94
C GLU A 247 -9.39 -17.36 1.24
N GLN A 248 -10.47 -16.61 1.49
CA GLN A 248 -11.75 -16.89 0.81
C GLN A 248 -11.66 -16.66 -0.70
N SER A 249 -10.92 -15.62 -1.12
CA SER A 249 -10.70 -15.34 -2.54
C SER A 249 -9.94 -16.49 -3.19
N LEU A 250 -8.89 -16.99 -2.54
CA LEU A 250 -8.10 -18.11 -3.00
C LEU A 250 -8.94 -19.39 -3.12
N LEU A 251 -9.75 -19.71 -2.11
CA LEU A 251 -10.67 -20.86 -2.14
C LEU A 251 -11.64 -20.79 -3.33
N ASN A 252 -12.17 -19.60 -3.62
CA ASN A 252 -13.05 -19.41 -4.77
C ASN A 252 -12.30 -19.62 -6.09
N GLU A 253 -11.06 -19.15 -6.22
CA GLU A 253 -10.25 -19.43 -7.42
C GLU A 253 -9.92 -20.92 -7.59
N LEU A 254 -9.67 -21.62 -6.48
CA LEU A 254 -9.39 -23.06 -6.47
C LEU A 254 -10.60 -23.87 -6.93
N ALA A 255 -11.82 -23.44 -6.59
CA ALA A 255 -13.05 -24.09 -7.03
C ALA A 255 -13.22 -24.06 -8.56
N GLU A 256 -12.83 -22.95 -9.19
CA GLU A 256 -12.93 -22.68 -10.64
C GLU A 256 -11.80 -23.32 -11.47
N THR A 257 -10.85 -24.03 -10.84
CA THR A 257 -9.64 -24.54 -11.52
C THR A 257 -9.97 -25.45 -12.70
N GLU A 258 -10.84 -26.44 -12.51
CA GLU A 258 -11.16 -27.40 -13.57
C GLU A 258 -11.98 -26.78 -14.70
N GLU A 259 -12.87 -25.83 -14.39
CA GLU A 259 -13.61 -25.08 -15.40
C GLU A 259 -12.66 -24.25 -16.28
N ARG A 260 -11.67 -23.57 -15.69
CA ARG A 260 -10.66 -22.82 -16.44
C ARG A 260 -9.79 -23.71 -17.31
N VAL A 261 -9.36 -24.86 -16.79
CA VAL A 261 -8.63 -25.86 -17.59
C VAL A 261 -9.50 -26.32 -18.76
N PHE A 262 -10.78 -26.61 -18.51
CA PHE A 262 -11.72 -27.00 -19.56
C PHE A 262 -11.89 -25.91 -20.62
N LEU A 263 -12.08 -24.65 -20.21
CA LEU A 263 -12.21 -23.50 -21.11
C LEU A 263 -10.93 -23.30 -21.94
N TYR A 264 -9.76 -23.37 -21.31
CA TYR A 264 -8.48 -23.32 -22.00
C TYR A 264 -8.36 -24.45 -23.02
N LEU A 265 -8.81 -25.66 -22.70
CA LEU A 265 -8.66 -26.84 -23.56
C LEU A 265 -9.69 -26.94 -24.69
N ASN A 266 -10.91 -26.43 -24.50
CA ASN A 266 -12.03 -26.73 -25.40
C ASN A 266 -12.62 -25.50 -26.08
N SER A 267 -12.37 -24.29 -25.58
CA SER A 267 -12.89 -23.08 -26.22
C SER A 267 -12.25 -22.86 -27.59
N ARG A 268 -13.07 -22.38 -28.52
CA ARG A 268 -12.68 -21.89 -29.85
C ARG A 268 -12.51 -20.37 -29.90
N ASP A 269 -12.73 -19.69 -28.78
CA ASP A 269 -12.50 -18.25 -28.66
C ASP A 269 -11.10 -18.01 -28.04
N PRO A 270 -10.15 -17.41 -28.79
CA PRO A 270 -8.81 -17.13 -28.27
C PRO A 270 -8.81 -16.19 -27.06
N VAL A 271 -9.83 -15.31 -26.92
CA VAL A 271 -9.97 -14.44 -25.74
C VAL A 271 -10.25 -15.27 -24.50
N VAL A 272 -11.18 -16.23 -24.59
CA VAL A 272 -11.52 -17.15 -23.50
C VAL A 272 -10.32 -18.03 -23.13
N VAL A 273 -9.62 -18.59 -24.13
CA VAL A 273 -8.42 -19.41 -23.90
C VAL A 273 -7.33 -18.60 -23.20
N CYS A 274 -7.07 -17.36 -23.65
CA CYS A 274 -6.08 -16.49 -23.03
C CYS A 274 -6.46 -16.14 -21.59
N LYS A 275 -7.72 -15.74 -21.34
CA LYS A 275 -8.20 -15.37 -19.99
C LYS A 275 -8.08 -16.54 -19.02
N ALA A 276 -8.52 -17.74 -19.40
CA ALA A 276 -8.40 -18.93 -18.57
C ALA A 276 -6.93 -19.23 -18.19
N ALA A 277 -6.01 -19.15 -19.16
CA ALA A 277 -4.59 -19.35 -18.89
C ALA A 277 -3.98 -18.27 -17.97
N LYS A 278 -4.36 -17.01 -18.18
CA LYS A 278 -3.95 -15.88 -17.33
C LYS A 278 -4.44 -16.08 -15.90
N GLU A 279 -5.71 -16.39 -15.71
CA GLU A 279 -6.33 -16.60 -14.39
C GLU A 279 -5.67 -17.76 -13.65
N LEU A 280 -5.41 -18.89 -14.31
CA LEU A 280 -4.68 -20.01 -13.72
C LEU A 280 -3.26 -19.59 -13.27
N ALA A 281 -2.58 -18.75 -14.03
CA ALA A 281 -1.25 -18.25 -13.67
C ALA A 281 -1.29 -17.34 -12.42
N PHE A 282 -2.27 -16.43 -12.33
CA PHE A 282 -2.46 -15.58 -11.15
C PHE A 282 -2.82 -16.41 -9.92
N ALA A 283 -3.79 -17.33 -10.04
CA ALA A 283 -4.19 -18.20 -8.94
C ALA A 283 -3.00 -19.05 -8.44
N ALA A 284 -2.22 -19.64 -9.35
CA ALA A 284 -1.07 -20.47 -8.96
C ALA A 284 0.02 -19.63 -8.28
N ALA A 285 0.27 -18.40 -8.75
CA ALA A 285 1.22 -17.51 -8.11
C ALA A 285 0.72 -17.03 -6.73
N ALA A 286 -0.59 -16.81 -6.56
CA ALA A 286 -1.18 -16.47 -5.27
C ALA A 286 -1.03 -17.62 -4.25
N VAL A 287 -1.25 -18.87 -4.67
CA VAL A 287 -0.96 -20.06 -3.84
C VAL A 287 0.50 -20.12 -3.42
N LEU A 288 1.42 -19.96 -4.38
CA LEU A 288 2.84 -20.25 -4.16
C LEU A 288 3.60 -19.10 -3.47
N CYS A 289 3.22 -17.86 -3.76
CA CYS A 289 3.95 -16.66 -3.33
C CYS A 289 3.11 -15.68 -2.50
N GLY A 290 1.83 -16.00 -2.24
CA GLY A 290 0.96 -15.22 -1.38
C GLY A 290 0.40 -13.95 -2.02
N PRO A 291 -0.09 -13.01 -1.18
CA PRO A 291 -0.98 -11.92 -1.62
C PRO A 291 -0.32 -10.85 -2.52
N GLY A 292 1.01 -10.81 -2.56
CA GLY A 292 1.78 -9.86 -3.38
C GLY A 292 1.90 -10.22 -4.86
N ALA A 293 1.41 -11.38 -5.29
CA ALA A 293 1.43 -11.81 -6.70
C ALA A 293 0.38 -11.09 -7.58
N ALA A 294 0.35 -9.75 -7.53
CA ALA A 294 -0.75 -8.92 -8.02
C ALA A 294 -0.59 -8.41 -9.46
N THR A 295 0.61 -8.50 -10.03
CA THR A 295 0.90 -8.06 -11.40
C THR A 295 1.46 -9.20 -12.23
N TRP A 296 1.38 -9.07 -13.55
CA TRP A 296 1.97 -10.07 -14.45
C TRP A 296 3.47 -10.27 -14.23
N ASN A 297 4.19 -9.21 -13.88
CA ASN A 297 5.62 -9.30 -13.58
C ASN A 297 5.89 -10.05 -12.28
N ALA A 298 5.10 -9.78 -11.22
CA ALA A 298 5.17 -10.50 -9.96
C ALA A 298 4.84 -12.00 -10.16
N VAL A 299 3.80 -12.31 -10.92
CA VAL A 299 3.39 -13.66 -11.30
C VAL A 299 4.52 -14.40 -12.03
N LYS A 300 5.10 -13.80 -13.09
CA LYS A 300 6.22 -14.41 -13.82
C LYS A 300 7.45 -14.63 -12.93
N LYS A 301 7.79 -13.66 -12.09
CA LYS A 301 8.92 -13.76 -11.16
C LYS A 301 8.72 -14.89 -10.15
N CYS A 302 7.51 -14.98 -9.58
CA CYS A 302 7.11 -16.04 -8.67
C CYS A 302 7.24 -17.41 -9.35
N LEU A 303 6.50 -17.63 -10.44
CA LEU A 303 6.39 -18.92 -11.11
C LEU A 303 7.73 -19.42 -11.68
N LYS A 304 8.65 -18.51 -12.05
CA LYS A 304 10.00 -18.86 -12.47
C LYS A 304 10.75 -19.64 -11.37
N ASN A 305 10.56 -19.30 -10.10
CA ASN A 305 11.20 -20.00 -8.97
C ASN A 305 10.68 -21.44 -8.80
N TYR A 306 9.51 -21.75 -9.36
CA TYR A 306 8.89 -23.08 -9.38
C TYR A 306 9.04 -23.79 -10.73
N GLY A 307 9.96 -23.29 -11.57
CA GLY A 307 10.26 -23.87 -12.87
C GLY A 307 9.09 -23.76 -13.87
N VAL A 308 8.27 -22.72 -13.77
CA VAL A 308 7.20 -22.41 -14.74
C VAL A 308 7.46 -21.06 -15.37
N LYS A 309 7.34 -20.97 -16.70
CA LYS A 309 7.53 -19.72 -17.45
C LYS A 309 6.30 -19.45 -18.31
N PRO A 310 5.28 -18.75 -17.79
CA PRO A 310 4.14 -18.34 -18.59
C PRO A 310 4.59 -17.36 -19.70
N PRO A 311 4.06 -17.48 -20.93
CA PRO A 311 4.41 -16.60 -22.03
C PRO A 311 3.77 -15.21 -21.85
N ASP A 312 4.41 -14.17 -22.39
CA ASP A 312 3.86 -12.81 -22.36
C ASP A 312 2.53 -12.67 -23.12
N GLY A 313 2.26 -13.59 -24.06
CA GLY A 313 0.97 -13.69 -24.75
C GLY A 313 -0.23 -13.87 -23.81
N PHE A 314 -0.05 -14.45 -22.62
CA PHE A 314 -1.14 -14.58 -21.63
C PHE A 314 -1.52 -13.25 -20.97
N LYS A 315 -0.71 -12.19 -21.11
CA LYS A 315 -1.02 -10.87 -20.52
C LYS A 315 -2.11 -10.14 -21.31
N ARG A 316 -2.09 -10.24 -22.65
CA ARG A 316 -2.84 -9.40 -23.60
C ARG A 316 -4.06 -10.12 -24.16
N CYS A 317 -5.08 -10.33 -23.33
CA CYS A 317 -6.25 -11.12 -23.75
C CYS A 317 -7.34 -10.34 -24.51
N LEU A 318 -7.25 -9.01 -24.61
CA LEU A 318 -8.13 -8.21 -25.49
C LEU A 318 -7.74 -8.37 -26.97
N THR A 319 -6.45 -8.57 -27.23
CA THR A 319 -5.88 -8.87 -28.55
C THR A 319 -4.97 -10.09 -28.44
N PRO A 320 -5.55 -11.27 -28.17
CA PRO A 320 -4.79 -12.47 -27.83
C PRO A 320 -4.02 -13.01 -29.05
N PRO A 321 -2.93 -13.77 -28.82
CA PRO A 321 -2.36 -14.62 -29.86
C PRO A 321 -3.39 -15.58 -30.46
N SER A 322 -3.08 -16.12 -31.63
CA SER A 322 -3.93 -17.14 -32.26
C SER A 322 -4.09 -18.37 -31.37
N LEU A 323 -5.16 -19.14 -31.57
CA LEU A 323 -5.42 -20.36 -30.81
C LEU A 323 -4.24 -21.34 -30.89
N SER A 324 -3.65 -21.52 -32.08
CA SER A 324 -2.52 -22.42 -32.27
C SER A 324 -1.30 -22.00 -31.45
N GLU A 325 -1.02 -20.70 -31.34
CA GLU A 325 0.05 -20.18 -30.48
C GLU A 325 -0.26 -20.40 -28.99
N LEU A 326 -1.48 -20.09 -28.56
CA LEU A 326 -1.89 -20.28 -27.16
C LEU A 326 -1.79 -21.75 -26.74
N ARG A 327 -2.14 -22.70 -27.62
CA ARG A 327 -2.14 -24.15 -27.31
C ARG A 327 -0.75 -24.78 -27.23
N LYS A 328 0.30 -24.12 -27.71
CA LYS A 328 1.69 -24.60 -27.49
C LYS A 328 2.06 -24.66 -26.01
N TYR A 329 1.37 -23.89 -25.18
CA TYR A 329 1.63 -23.77 -23.74
C TYR A 329 0.77 -24.70 -22.88
N ARG A 330 0.23 -25.78 -23.46
CA ARG A 330 -0.61 -26.75 -22.74
C ARG A 330 0.08 -27.31 -21.49
N GLU A 331 1.35 -27.69 -21.60
CA GLU A 331 2.12 -28.21 -20.47
C GLU A 331 2.31 -27.17 -19.35
N VAL A 332 2.45 -25.89 -19.71
CA VAL A 332 2.51 -24.80 -18.74
C VAL A 332 1.18 -24.71 -17.98
N VAL A 333 0.05 -24.75 -18.69
CA VAL A 333 -1.28 -24.70 -18.08
C VAL A 333 -1.54 -25.91 -17.17
N GLU A 334 -1.18 -27.12 -17.59
CA GLU A 334 -1.32 -28.31 -16.73
C GLU A 334 -0.48 -28.21 -15.46
N LYS A 335 0.75 -27.68 -15.57
CA LYS A 335 1.62 -27.48 -14.40
C LYS A 335 1.10 -26.38 -13.46
N LEU A 336 0.46 -25.34 -13.99
CA LEU A 336 -0.24 -24.36 -13.15
C LEU A 336 -1.41 -25.01 -12.41
N ALA A 337 -2.23 -25.78 -13.14
CA ALA A 337 -3.38 -26.49 -12.57
C ALA A 337 -2.96 -27.51 -11.51
N SER A 338 -1.81 -28.19 -11.66
CA SER A 338 -1.33 -29.14 -10.64
C SER A 338 -1.06 -28.48 -9.29
N PHE A 339 -0.48 -27.27 -9.27
CA PHE A 339 -0.28 -26.52 -8.02
C PHE A 339 -1.60 -26.16 -7.34
N LEU A 340 -2.60 -25.76 -8.14
CA LEU A 340 -3.93 -25.44 -7.64
C LEU A 340 -4.64 -26.67 -7.07
N ARG A 341 -4.58 -27.81 -7.79
CA ARG A 341 -5.15 -29.08 -7.33
C ARG A 341 -4.52 -29.54 -6.02
N GLU A 342 -3.20 -29.42 -5.87
CA GLU A 342 -2.49 -29.74 -4.64
C GLU A 342 -2.95 -28.87 -3.47
N ALA A 343 -2.99 -27.54 -3.67
CA ALA A 343 -3.44 -26.59 -2.65
C ALA A 343 -4.90 -26.84 -2.23
N ARG A 344 -5.79 -27.14 -3.19
CA ARG A 344 -7.17 -27.51 -2.90
C ARG A 344 -7.26 -28.79 -2.06
N GLY A 345 -6.41 -29.78 -2.34
CA GLY A 345 -6.34 -31.01 -1.56
C GLY A 345 -5.83 -30.80 -0.13
N GLN A 346 -4.97 -29.80 0.10
CA GLN A 346 -4.52 -29.40 1.43
C GLN A 346 -5.60 -28.64 2.20
N ALA A 347 -6.31 -27.71 1.56
CA ALA A 347 -7.38 -26.92 2.18
C ALA A 347 -8.63 -27.74 2.56
N ALA A 348 -8.80 -28.94 1.98
CA ALA A 348 -9.89 -29.85 2.29
C ALA A 348 -9.60 -30.81 3.46
N ARG A 349 -8.39 -30.77 4.02
CA ARG A 349 -7.96 -31.53 5.21
C ARG A 349 -7.96 -30.63 6.42
#